data_AF-A0A350PJS0-F1
#
_entry.id   AF-A0A350PJS0-F1
#
_cell.length_a   1.000
_cell.length_b   1.000
_cell.length_c   1.000
_cell.angle_alpha   90.00
_cell.angle_beta   90.00
_cell.angle_gamma   90.00
#
_symmetry.space_group_name_H-M   'P 1'
#
loop_
_entity.id
_entity.type
_entity.pdbx_description
1 polymer ?
#
loop_
_entity_poly.entity_id
_entity_poly.type
_entity_poly.pdbx_seq_one_letter_code
_entity_poly.pdbx_strand_id
1 'polypeptide(L)'
;DSTGIQALTNAMPSIKVLSSLYLGEKEFGGDRGFGPDPYSDKLFNYPRISSGFNIDGNSVFNQHSMQLLTGVWNHFVHPDDVFQIVQRDADSFESRNPDNLGWRSTPDTTTSLYNEFLKRLRHTKKQYPFLRFVSADYGAKIAQDWLNTDSEYFETENEYLVEVIPPKEYQSPASNKEEKYWFMYVPKQERAIIEKHLSSITEGYSFSSLWDGYLFHFYSKE
;
A
#
# COMPACT_ATOMS: atom_id res chain seq x y z
N ASP A 1 8.18 21.61 -9.93
CA ASP A 1 8.62 20.19 -9.91
C ASP A 1 9.86 19.88 -10.73
N SER A 2 9.86 20.03 -12.06
CA SER A 2 10.98 19.61 -12.92
C SER A 2 12.36 20.09 -12.44
N THR A 3 12.51 21.37 -12.09
CA THR A 3 13.77 21.92 -11.56
C THR A 3 14.24 21.22 -10.29
N GLY A 4 13.32 20.93 -9.36
CA GLY A 4 13.63 20.25 -8.10
C GLY A 4 14.03 18.79 -8.33
N ILE A 5 13.31 18.10 -9.22
CA ILE A 5 13.63 16.72 -9.62
C ILE A 5 15.01 16.65 -10.27
N GLN A 6 15.32 17.54 -11.21
CA GLN A 6 16.63 17.55 -11.86
C GLN A 6 17.77 17.89 -10.89
N ALA A 7 17.55 18.84 -9.99
CA ALA A 7 18.51 19.15 -8.94
C ALA A 7 18.76 17.93 -8.03
N LEU A 8 17.69 17.24 -7.61
CA LEU A 8 17.77 16.03 -6.79
C LEU A 8 18.54 14.91 -7.50
N THR A 9 18.18 14.61 -8.75
CA THR A 9 18.82 13.56 -9.54
C THR A 9 20.33 13.81 -9.75
N ASN A 10 20.71 15.08 -9.91
CA ASN A 10 22.11 15.46 -10.12
C ASN A 10 22.91 15.49 -8.80
N ALA A 11 22.34 16.03 -7.73
CA ALA A 11 23.04 16.21 -6.45
C ALA A 11 23.03 14.95 -5.57
N MET A 12 21.99 14.11 -5.69
CA MET A 12 21.77 12.91 -4.89
C MET A 12 21.46 11.70 -5.76
N PRO A 13 22.38 11.28 -6.66
CA PRO A 13 22.11 10.23 -7.64
C PRO A 13 21.88 8.83 -7.02
N SER A 14 22.18 8.65 -5.72
CA SER A 14 21.87 7.42 -4.98
C SER A 14 20.39 7.28 -4.64
N ILE A 15 19.61 8.36 -4.65
CA ILE A 15 18.16 8.31 -4.48
C ILE A 15 17.56 7.78 -5.79
N LYS A 16 16.79 6.70 -5.68
CA LYS A 16 16.11 6.05 -6.82
C LYS A 16 14.58 6.04 -6.69
N VAL A 17 14.07 6.26 -5.49
CA VAL A 17 12.65 6.15 -5.17
C VAL A 17 12.16 7.46 -4.57
N LEU A 18 11.04 7.95 -5.09
CA LEU A 18 10.36 9.15 -4.61
C LEU A 18 9.07 8.77 -3.89
N SER A 19 9.01 9.08 -2.60
CA SER A 19 7.81 8.94 -1.77
C SER A 19 6.88 10.14 -1.95
N SER A 20 6.25 10.25 -3.12
CA SER A 20 5.26 11.28 -3.45
C SER A 20 3.89 11.00 -2.82
N LEU A 21 2.85 11.76 -3.15
CA LEU A 21 1.47 11.54 -2.71
C LEU A 21 0.64 10.98 -3.85
N TYR A 22 -0.07 9.86 -3.61
CA TYR A 22 -0.96 9.29 -4.63
C TYR A 22 -2.20 10.17 -4.82
N LEU A 23 -2.80 10.58 -3.70
CA LEU A 23 -3.98 11.43 -3.64
C LEU A 23 -3.58 12.89 -3.39
N GLY A 24 -4.38 13.82 -3.89
CA GLY A 24 -4.17 15.26 -3.74
C GLY A 24 -3.81 15.92 -5.06
N GLU A 25 -3.38 17.18 -4.99
CA GLU A 25 -3.16 18.00 -6.18
C GLU A 25 -1.69 18.00 -6.60
N LYS A 26 -1.46 17.93 -7.91
CA LYS A 26 -0.11 17.85 -8.50
C LYS A 26 0.80 18.99 -8.06
N GLU A 27 0.27 20.20 -7.93
CA GLU A 27 1.03 21.39 -7.50
C GLU A 27 1.54 21.32 -6.06
N PHE A 28 0.91 20.50 -5.21
CA PHE A 28 1.33 20.22 -3.84
C PHE A 28 2.01 18.86 -3.69
N GLY A 29 2.45 18.25 -4.80
CA GLY A 29 3.14 16.96 -4.81
C GLY A 29 2.22 15.73 -4.74
N GLY A 30 0.90 15.93 -4.89
CA GLY A 30 -0.11 14.89 -5.09
C GLY A 30 -0.22 14.41 -6.54
N ASP A 31 -1.27 13.63 -6.81
CA ASP A 31 -1.58 13.09 -8.15
C ASP A 31 -0.37 12.38 -8.80
N ARG A 32 0.32 11.54 -8.02
CA ARG A 32 1.44 10.73 -8.48
C ARG A 32 1.09 9.27 -8.46
N GLY A 33 1.13 8.64 -9.63
CA GLY A 33 1.02 7.18 -9.76
C GLY A 33 2.32 6.46 -9.41
N PHE A 34 2.24 5.14 -9.33
CA PHE A 34 3.42 4.27 -9.37
C PHE A 34 4.02 4.32 -10.78
N GLY A 35 5.33 4.47 -10.91
CA GLY A 35 5.99 4.50 -12.23
C GLY A 35 7.20 5.42 -12.29
N PRO A 36 7.90 5.48 -13.44
CA PRO A 36 8.97 6.44 -13.66
C PRO A 36 8.51 7.88 -13.42
N ASP A 37 9.39 8.74 -12.92
CA ASP A 37 9.06 10.16 -12.80
C ASP A 37 9.04 10.83 -14.19
N PRO A 38 8.01 11.65 -14.50
CA PRO A 38 7.90 12.29 -15.81
C PRO A 38 9.04 13.26 -16.13
N TYR A 39 9.82 13.67 -15.14
CA TYR A 39 10.95 14.60 -15.32
C TYR A 39 12.32 13.91 -15.20
N SER A 40 12.37 12.63 -14.81
CA SER A 40 13.63 11.87 -14.69
C SER A 40 13.35 10.36 -14.67
N ASP A 41 13.78 9.66 -15.73
CA ASP A 41 13.75 8.20 -15.84
C ASP A 41 14.60 7.47 -14.77
N LYS A 42 15.54 8.18 -14.12
CA LYS A 42 16.37 7.66 -13.03
C LYS A 42 15.64 7.50 -11.69
N LEU A 43 14.40 8.03 -11.59
CA LEU A 43 13.61 8.03 -10.37
C LEU A 43 12.30 7.29 -10.61
N PHE A 44 11.92 6.48 -9.63
CA PHE A 44 10.64 5.79 -9.58
C PHE A 44 9.74 6.42 -8.52
N ASN A 45 8.55 6.85 -8.91
CA ASN A 45 7.50 7.28 -8.01
C ASN A 45 6.91 6.07 -7.28
N TYR A 46 7.00 6.10 -5.95
CA TYR A 46 6.41 5.14 -5.04
C TYR A 46 5.56 5.88 -4.00
N PRO A 47 4.39 6.39 -4.43
CA PRO A 47 3.61 7.34 -3.68
C PRO A 47 3.02 6.75 -2.40
N ARG A 48 2.94 7.54 -1.33
CA ARG A 48 2.18 7.21 -0.12
C ARG A 48 0.67 7.39 -0.37
N ILE A 49 -0.11 6.47 0.19
CA ILE A 49 -1.57 6.41 0.09
C ILE A 49 -2.22 7.02 1.33
N SER A 50 -1.61 6.78 2.49
CA SER A 50 -2.07 7.38 3.75
C SER A 50 -0.89 7.80 4.62
N SER A 51 -1.19 8.55 5.69
CA SER A 51 -0.20 9.01 6.64
C SER A 51 -0.76 9.16 8.06
N GLY A 52 0.14 9.39 9.02
CA GLY A 52 -0.20 9.65 10.42
C GLY A 52 -0.28 8.38 11.27
N PHE A 53 -0.59 8.55 12.56
CA PHE A 53 -0.56 7.45 13.54
C PHE A 53 -1.95 6.84 13.78
N ASN A 54 -2.99 7.64 13.60
CA ASN A 54 -4.35 7.30 13.99
C ASN A 54 -5.08 6.51 12.89
N ILE A 55 -6.19 5.90 13.28
CA ILE A 55 -7.11 5.24 12.37
C ILE A 55 -8.26 6.22 12.11
N ASP A 56 -8.16 7.00 11.03
CA ASP A 56 -9.25 7.86 10.56
C ASP A 56 -10.01 7.24 9.38
N GLY A 57 -11.29 7.61 9.23
CA GLY A 57 -12.19 7.01 8.25
C GLY A 57 -11.73 7.20 6.80
N ASN A 58 -11.20 8.37 6.45
CA ASN A 58 -10.74 8.67 5.09
C ASN A 58 -9.46 7.88 4.75
N SER A 59 -8.52 7.78 5.69
CA SER A 59 -7.29 7.00 5.56
C SER A 59 -7.55 5.51 5.45
N VAL A 60 -8.55 4.99 6.17
CA VAL A 60 -9.01 3.60 6.04
C VAL A 60 -9.69 3.38 4.69
N PHE A 61 -10.57 4.29 4.27
CA PHE A 61 -11.23 4.24 2.96
C PHE A 61 -10.22 4.26 1.80
N ASN A 62 -9.22 5.14 1.86
CA ASN A 62 -8.16 5.23 0.86
C ASN A 62 -7.30 3.96 0.84
N GLN A 63 -6.98 3.40 2.01
CA GLN A 63 -6.26 2.12 2.09
C GLN A 63 -7.07 0.98 1.46
N HIS A 64 -8.36 0.87 1.75
CA HIS A 64 -9.24 -0.13 1.13
C HIS A 64 -9.29 0.01 -0.39
N SER A 65 -9.52 1.23 -0.87
CA SER A 65 -9.63 1.52 -2.29
C SER A 65 -8.35 1.16 -3.04
N MET A 66 -7.19 1.56 -2.50
CA MET A 66 -5.91 1.29 -3.13
C MET A 66 -5.48 -0.18 -3.02
N GLN A 67 -5.84 -0.86 -1.93
CA GLN A 67 -5.61 -2.30 -1.83
C GLN A 67 -6.41 -3.05 -2.89
N LEU A 68 -7.67 -2.68 -3.14
CA LEU A 68 -8.48 -3.29 -4.19
C LEU A 68 -7.94 -3.00 -5.59
N LEU A 69 -7.46 -1.77 -5.82
CA LEU A 69 -7.00 -1.35 -7.15
C LEU A 69 -5.61 -1.91 -7.49
N THR A 70 -4.70 -1.93 -6.53
CA THR A 70 -3.27 -2.18 -6.79
C THR A 70 -2.68 -3.32 -5.96
N GLY A 71 -3.35 -3.73 -4.88
CA GLY A 71 -2.77 -4.65 -3.90
C GLY A 71 -1.66 -4.03 -3.04
N VAL A 72 -1.33 -2.75 -3.22
CA VAL A 72 -0.23 -2.05 -2.53
C VAL A 72 -0.79 -1.01 -1.57
N TRP A 73 -0.25 -0.98 -0.35
CA TRP A 73 -0.52 0.07 0.62
C TRP A 73 0.79 0.69 1.12
N ASN A 74 1.01 1.95 0.78
CA ASN A 74 2.13 2.76 1.23
C ASN A 74 1.66 3.74 2.30
N HIS A 75 2.29 3.70 3.46
CA HIS A 75 1.92 4.51 4.60
C HIS A 75 3.11 5.26 5.16
N PHE A 76 2.91 6.54 5.46
CA PHE A 76 3.98 7.41 5.95
C PHE A 76 3.67 7.96 7.34
N VAL A 77 4.65 7.83 8.23
CA VAL A 77 4.61 8.41 9.56
C VAL A 77 5.61 9.56 9.58
N HIS A 78 5.15 10.79 9.84
CA HIS A 78 6.05 11.94 9.84
C HIS A 78 6.77 12.03 11.20
N PRO A 79 8.11 12.14 11.23
CA PRO A 79 8.83 12.25 12.50
C PRO A 79 8.45 13.51 13.28
N ASP A 80 8.22 14.64 12.59
CA ASP A 80 7.81 15.91 13.22
C ASP A 80 6.50 15.84 14.02
N ASP A 81 5.60 14.91 13.71
CA ASP A 81 4.34 14.76 14.45
C ASP A 81 4.61 14.45 15.94
N VAL A 82 5.75 13.83 16.25
CA VAL A 82 6.21 13.57 17.63
C VAL A 82 6.58 14.86 18.37
N PHE A 83 7.02 15.89 17.64
CA PHE A 83 7.46 17.16 18.21
C PHE A 83 6.36 18.23 18.19
N GLN A 84 5.36 18.09 17.31
CA GLN A 84 4.21 18.99 17.21
C GLN A 84 3.13 18.64 18.25
N ILE A 85 3.48 18.75 19.54
CA ILE A 85 2.57 18.39 20.65
C ILE A 85 1.54 19.50 20.92
N VAL A 86 1.69 20.69 20.34
CA VAL A 86 0.73 21.80 20.45
C VAL A 86 0.71 22.55 19.11
N GLN A 87 -0.48 22.81 18.59
CA GLN A 87 -0.66 23.70 17.44
C GLN A 87 -0.34 25.14 17.85
N ARG A 88 0.52 25.83 17.11
CA ARG A 88 0.85 27.23 17.36
C ARG A 88 0.02 28.14 16.46
N ASP A 89 -0.22 29.37 16.89
CA ASP A 89 -0.92 30.37 16.07
C ASP A 89 -0.21 30.67 14.74
N ALA A 90 1.10 30.41 14.66
CA ALA A 90 1.92 30.58 13.47
C ALA A 90 1.82 29.40 12.48
N ASP A 91 1.22 28.28 12.87
CA ASP A 91 1.11 27.09 12.01
C ASP A 91 -0.08 27.27 11.05
N SER A 92 0.22 27.40 9.76
CA SER A 92 -0.78 27.64 8.70
C SER A 92 -1.51 26.40 8.20
N PHE A 93 -1.20 25.22 8.77
CA PHE A 93 -1.76 23.92 8.40
C PHE A 93 -2.39 23.27 9.60
N GLU A 94 -3.37 22.39 9.39
CA GLU A 94 -3.98 21.60 10.47
C GLU A 94 -2.93 20.82 11.28
N SER A 95 -3.16 20.68 12.58
CA SER A 95 -2.27 19.90 13.44
C SER A 95 -2.23 18.45 12.97
N ARG A 96 -1.02 17.93 12.76
CA ARG A 96 -0.78 16.53 12.42
C ARG A 96 -0.79 15.62 13.65
N ASN A 97 -0.82 16.22 14.84
CA ASN A 97 -0.99 15.55 16.13
C ASN A 97 -2.08 16.29 16.93
N PRO A 98 -3.35 16.22 16.47
CA PRO A 98 -4.44 17.00 17.06
C PRO A 98 -4.76 16.59 18.50
N ASP A 99 -4.38 15.36 18.89
CA ASP A 99 -4.59 14.80 20.22
C ASP A 99 -3.44 15.13 21.19
N ASN A 100 -2.43 15.89 20.74
CA ASN A 100 -1.28 16.31 21.54
C ASN A 100 -0.56 15.12 22.21
N LEU A 101 -0.47 13.99 21.50
CA LEU A 101 0.11 12.76 22.03
C LEU A 101 1.63 12.80 21.93
N GLY A 102 2.31 12.40 23.01
CA GLY A 102 3.73 12.09 22.95
C GLY A 102 4.01 10.80 22.17
N TRP A 103 5.29 10.56 21.82
CA TRP A 103 5.73 9.28 21.25
C TRP A 103 5.33 8.10 22.15
N ARG A 104 5.63 8.21 23.45
CA ARG A 104 5.15 7.34 24.53
C ARG A 104 4.12 8.08 25.37
N SER A 105 3.37 7.34 26.18
CA SER A 105 2.33 7.91 27.03
C SER A 105 2.92 9.00 27.94
N THR A 106 2.21 10.12 28.02
CA THR A 106 2.49 11.20 28.97
C THR A 106 1.53 11.09 30.16
N PRO A 107 1.80 11.75 31.31
CA PRO A 107 0.94 11.66 32.50
C PRO A 107 -0.54 11.96 32.23
N ASP A 108 -0.82 12.86 31.29
CA ASP A 108 -2.16 13.35 31.00
C ASP A 108 -2.88 12.54 29.90
N THR A 109 -2.23 11.51 29.34
CA THR A 109 -2.73 10.74 28.20
C THR A 109 -2.74 9.25 28.51
N THR A 110 -3.85 8.57 28.25
CA THR A 110 -3.94 7.11 28.39
C THR A 110 -3.34 6.35 27.19
N THR A 111 -2.94 7.06 26.14
CA THR A 111 -2.37 6.50 24.91
C THR A 111 -1.16 7.31 24.43
N SER A 112 -0.60 6.93 23.28
CA SER A 112 0.56 7.60 22.68
C SER A 112 0.60 7.36 21.17
N LEU A 113 1.37 8.17 20.44
CA LEU A 113 1.57 7.98 19.00
C LEU A 113 2.07 6.57 18.67
N TYR A 114 3.04 6.03 19.43
CA TYR A 114 3.50 4.65 19.25
C TYR A 114 2.37 3.62 19.40
N ASN A 115 1.51 3.79 20.42
CA ASN A 115 0.40 2.89 20.67
C ASN A 115 -0.68 3.01 19.59
N GLU A 116 -0.98 4.21 19.11
CA GLU A 116 -1.90 4.43 17.99
C GLU A 116 -1.38 3.80 16.70
N PHE A 117 -0.08 3.95 16.40
CA PHE A 117 0.52 3.28 15.26
C PHE A 117 0.49 1.76 15.37
N LEU A 118 0.74 1.19 16.56
CA LEU A 118 0.57 -0.25 16.77
C LEU A 118 -0.88 -0.70 16.56
N LYS A 119 -1.87 0.11 16.97
CA LYS A 119 -3.29 -0.15 16.67
C LYS A 119 -3.52 -0.11 15.16
N ARG A 120 -2.97 0.87 14.43
CA ARG A 120 -3.06 0.97 12.97
C ARG A 120 -2.49 -0.28 12.30
N LEU A 121 -1.29 -0.72 12.68
CA LEU A 121 -0.68 -1.93 12.13
C LEU A 121 -1.50 -3.20 12.42
N ARG A 122 -2.03 -3.34 13.64
CA ARG A 122 -2.91 -4.46 14.00
C ARG A 122 -4.22 -4.44 13.22
N HIS A 123 -4.82 -3.27 13.07
CA HIS A 123 -6.02 -3.08 12.26
C HIS A 123 -5.75 -3.49 10.81
N THR A 124 -4.67 -3.00 10.21
CA THR A 124 -4.24 -3.39 8.85
C THR A 124 -4.03 -4.90 8.74
N LYS A 125 -3.29 -5.54 9.65
CA LYS A 125 -3.06 -7.01 9.58
C LYS A 125 -4.34 -7.82 9.76
N LYS A 126 -5.27 -7.36 10.60
CA LYS A 126 -6.56 -8.00 10.76
C LYS A 126 -7.39 -7.91 9.48
N GLN A 127 -7.32 -6.76 8.80
CA GLN A 127 -8.04 -6.54 7.56
C GLN A 127 -7.41 -7.27 6.37
N TYR A 128 -6.07 -7.36 6.33
CA TYR A 128 -5.30 -7.95 5.23
C TYR A 128 -4.31 -8.98 5.77
N PRO A 129 -4.75 -10.20 6.10
CA PRO A 129 -3.93 -11.18 6.82
C PRO A 129 -2.64 -11.58 6.10
N PHE A 130 -2.65 -11.56 4.77
CA PHE A 130 -1.48 -11.92 3.94
C PHE A 130 -0.66 -10.71 3.48
N LEU A 131 -0.99 -9.50 3.95
CA LEU A 131 -0.20 -8.32 3.65
C LEU A 131 1.19 -8.41 4.30
N ARG A 132 2.23 -8.19 3.49
CA ARG A 132 3.62 -8.17 3.94
C ARG A 132 4.08 -6.73 4.15
N PHE A 133 4.59 -6.43 5.34
CA PHE A 133 5.26 -5.17 5.59
C PHE A 133 6.70 -5.25 5.13
N VAL A 134 7.08 -4.33 4.25
CA VAL A 134 8.41 -4.23 3.67
C VAL A 134 8.90 -2.80 3.71
N SER A 135 10.20 -2.59 3.56
CA SER A 135 10.76 -1.26 3.42
C SER A 135 10.38 -0.64 2.07
N ALA A 136 10.39 0.69 1.97
CA ALA A 136 9.96 1.40 0.77
C ALA A 136 10.83 1.11 -0.45
N ASP A 137 12.15 0.91 -0.27
CA ASP A 137 13.07 0.53 -1.33
C ASP A 137 12.77 -0.86 -1.91
N TYR A 138 12.49 -1.84 -1.04
CA TYR A 138 12.13 -3.18 -1.46
C TYR A 138 10.72 -3.22 -2.09
N GLY A 139 9.75 -2.53 -1.47
CA GLY A 139 8.39 -2.41 -1.99
C GLY A 139 8.33 -1.69 -3.33
N ALA A 140 9.16 -0.67 -3.55
CA ALA A 140 9.28 0.01 -4.84
C ALA A 140 9.83 -0.91 -5.93
N LYS A 141 10.73 -1.85 -5.59
CA LYS A 141 11.18 -2.86 -6.54
C LYS A 141 10.04 -3.80 -6.93
N ILE A 142 9.29 -4.32 -5.95
CA ILE A 142 8.10 -5.15 -6.24
C ILE A 142 7.09 -4.42 -7.14
N ALA A 143 6.84 -3.13 -6.88
CA ALA A 143 5.92 -2.34 -7.70
C ALA A 143 6.45 -2.07 -9.11
N GLN A 144 7.76 -1.90 -9.28
CA GLN A 144 8.38 -1.83 -10.61
C GLN A 144 8.19 -3.15 -11.37
N ASP A 145 8.45 -4.28 -10.72
CA ASP A 145 8.31 -5.59 -11.33
C ASP A 145 6.84 -5.80 -11.78
N TRP A 146 5.88 -5.47 -10.90
CA TRP A 146 4.45 -5.50 -11.21
C TRP A 146 4.07 -4.60 -12.42
N LEU A 147 4.54 -3.35 -12.46
CA LEU A 147 4.22 -2.43 -13.56
C LEU A 147 4.81 -2.85 -14.90
N ASN A 148 5.95 -3.54 -14.88
CA ASN A 148 6.61 -4.01 -16.09
C ASN A 148 6.17 -5.43 -16.48
N THR A 149 5.22 -6.03 -15.77
CA THR A 149 4.75 -7.37 -16.07
C THR A 149 3.82 -7.37 -17.29
N ASP A 150 4.11 -8.24 -18.25
CA ASP A 150 3.23 -8.48 -19.38
C ASP A 150 2.12 -9.45 -18.97
N SER A 151 0.96 -9.34 -19.63
CA SER A 151 -0.15 -10.26 -19.38
C SER A 151 -0.80 -10.69 -20.69
N GLU A 152 -0.99 -12.00 -20.83
CA GLU A 152 -1.77 -12.60 -21.91
C GLU A 152 -3.14 -13.00 -21.39
N TYR A 153 -4.16 -12.81 -22.22
CA TYR A 153 -5.55 -13.01 -21.85
C TYR A 153 -6.16 -14.05 -22.78
N PHE A 154 -6.74 -15.08 -22.19
CA PHE A 154 -7.40 -16.16 -22.91
C PHE A 154 -8.85 -16.26 -22.43
N GLU A 155 -9.78 -15.93 -23.31
CA GLU A 155 -11.21 -16.03 -23.03
C GLU A 155 -11.77 -17.31 -23.69
N THR A 156 -12.48 -18.08 -22.88
CA THR A 156 -13.32 -19.20 -23.34
C THR A 156 -14.79 -18.88 -23.00
N GLU A 157 -15.72 -19.76 -23.38
CA GLU A 157 -17.15 -19.55 -23.06
C GLU A 157 -17.44 -19.46 -21.55
N ASN A 158 -16.59 -20.06 -20.70
CA ASN A 158 -16.84 -20.17 -19.26
C ASN A 158 -15.73 -19.58 -18.38
N GLU A 159 -14.57 -19.26 -18.95
CA GLU A 159 -13.37 -18.91 -18.19
C GLU A 159 -12.62 -17.76 -18.86
N TYR A 160 -12.05 -16.89 -18.04
CA TYR A 160 -11.13 -15.85 -18.46
C TYR A 160 -9.79 -16.09 -17.76
N LEU A 161 -8.83 -16.66 -18.48
CA LEU A 161 -7.48 -16.91 -17.97
C LEU A 161 -6.60 -15.69 -18.21
N VAL A 162 -5.84 -15.34 -17.19
CA VAL A 162 -4.79 -14.33 -17.24
C VAL A 162 -3.46 -15.02 -16.96
N GLU A 163 -2.58 -15.05 -17.96
CA GLU A 163 -1.21 -15.49 -17.78
C GLU A 163 -0.31 -14.27 -17.59
N VAL A 164 0.46 -14.28 -16.51
CA VAL A 164 1.30 -13.18 -16.09
C VAL A 164 2.75 -13.53 -16.43
N ILE A 165 3.33 -12.80 -17.37
CA ILE A 165 4.68 -13.04 -17.90
C ILE A 165 5.62 -11.97 -17.32
N PRO A 166 6.41 -12.28 -16.28
CA PRO A 166 7.38 -11.32 -15.76
C PRO A 166 8.48 -11.06 -16.79
N PRO A 167 9.07 -9.84 -16.84
CA PRO A 167 10.15 -9.54 -17.78
C PRO A 167 11.35 -10.46 -17.56
N LYS A 168 12.09 -10.76 -18.63
CA LYS A 168 13.27 -11.66 -18.59
C LYS A 168 14.31 -11.28 -17.54
N GLU A 169 14.46 -9.98 -17.26
CA GLU A 169 15.39 -9.45 -16.25
C GLU A 169 14.97 -9.77 -14.81
N TYR A 170 13.68 -10.07 -14.60
CA TYR A 170 13.06 -10.41 -13.32
C TYR A 170 12.62 -11.87 -13.23
N GLN A 171 12.81 -12.65 -14.29
CA GLN A 171 12.64 -14.10 -14.27
C GLN A 171 13.75 -14.70 -13.39
N SER A 172 13.43 -14.99 -12.13
CA SER A 172 14.33 -15.70 -11.22
C SER A 172 14.64 -17.10 -11.77
N PRO A 173 15.90 -17.56 -11.78
CA PRO A 173 16.26 -18.93 -12.18
C PRO A 173 15.70 -20.02 -11.26
N ALA A 174 15.05 -19.65 -10.15
CA ALA A 174 14.59 -20.59 -9.14
C ALA A 174 13.14 -21.03 -9.40
N SER A 175 13.01 -22.21 -10.01
CA SER A 175 11.81 -23.05 -10.03
C SER A 175 11.44 -23.60 -8.64
N ASN A 176 11.48 -22.78 -7.59
CA ASN A 176 11.07 -23.19 -6.26
C ASN A 176 9.63 -22.77 -6.07
N LYS A 177 8.68 -23.68 -6.33
CA LYS A 177 7.26 -23.64 -5.93
C LYS A 177 6.87 -22.38 -5.14
N GLU A 178 6.76 -21.24 -5.82
CA GLU A 178 6.52 -19.98 -5.12
C GLU A 178 5.05 -19.96 -4.76
N GLU A 179 4.76 -19.81 -3.46
CA GLU A 179 3.40 -19.56 -3.01
C GLU A 179 2.92 -18.25 -3.66
N LYS A 180 1.94 -18.36 -4.55
CA LYS A 180 1.30 -17.19 -5.16
C LYS A 180 0.18 -16.73 -4.26
N TYR A 181 0.20 -15.46 -3.91
CA TYR A 181 -0.77 -14.84 -3.01
C TYR A 181 -1.76 -14.02 -3.81
N TRP A 182 -3.04 -14.19 -3.49
CA TRP A 182 -4.15 -13.59 -4.21
C TRP A 182 -5.11 -12.91 -3.24
N PHE A 183 -5.85 -11.95 -3.76
CA PHE A 183 -7.02 -11.42 -3.07
C PHE A 183 -8.17 -11.19 -4.05
N MET A 184 -9.39 -11.24 -3.54
CA MET A 184 -10.61 -11.05 -4.34
C MET A 184 -11.71 -10.45 -3.48
N TYR A 185 -12.40 -9.45 -4.02
CA TYR A 185 -13.62 -8.93 -3.40
C TYR A 185 -14.81 -9.84 -3.74
N VAL A 186 -15.60 -10.18 -2.73
CA VAL A 186 -16.75 -11.07 -2.83
C VAL A 186 -17.96 -10.41 -2.18
N PRO A 187 -19.04 -10.14 -2.94
CA PRO A 187 -20.29 -9.65 -2.37
C PRO A 187 -20.83 -10.61 -1.31
N LYS A 188 -21.50 -10.08 -0.27
CA LYS A 188 -21.95 -10.87 0.88
C LYS A 188 -22.80 -12.08 0.50
N GLN A 189 -23.66 -11.96 -0.51
CA GLN A 189 -24.54 -13.04 -0.97
C GLN A 189 -23.79 -14.20 -1.66
N GLU A 190 -22.61 -13.94 -2.25
CA GLU A 190 -21.82 -14.94 -2.98
C GLU A 190 -20.83 -15.69 -2.08
N ARG A 191 -20.68 -15.26 -0.82
CA ARG A 191 -19.67 -15.77 0.11
C ARG A 191 -19.63 -17.29 0.18
N ALA A 192 -20.77 -17.93 0.42
CA ALA A 192 -20.83 -19.38 0.63
C ALA A 192 -20.44 -20.19 -0.63
N ILE A 193 -20.76 -19.66 -1.81
CA ILE A 193 -20.42 -20.28 -3.09
C ILE A 193 -18.90 -20.17 -3.30
N ILE A 194 -18.32 -18.99 -3.07
CA ILE A 194 -16.89 -18.76 -3.20
C ILE A 194 -16.08 -19.55 -2.18
N GLU A 195 -16.48 -19.60 -0.91
CA GLU A 195 -15.81 -20.42 0.12
C GLU A 195 -15.75 -21.89 -0.30
N LYS A 196 -16.87 -22.44 -0.79
CA LYS A 196 -16.92 -23.82 -1.29
C LYS A 196 -15.96 -24.04 -2.46
N HIS A 197 -15.88 -23.08 -3.39
CA HIS A 197 -14.99 -23.18 -4.54
C HIS A 197 -13.51 -23.06 -4.13
N LEU A 198 -13.14 -22.05 -3.35
CA LEU A 198 -11.77 -21.84 -2.88
C LEU A 198 -11.24 -23.02 -2.05
N SER A 199 -12.09 -23.64 -1.23
CA SER A 199 -11.73 -24.86 -0.49
C SER A 199 -11.35 -26.05 -1.38
N SER A 200 -11.71 -26.04 -2.67
CA SER A 200 -11.36 -27.10 -3.62
C SER A 200 -10.08 -26.83 -4.41
N ILE A 201 -9.62 -25.57 -4.47
CA ILE A 201 -8.50 -25.15 -5.33
C ILE A 201 -7.34 -24.48 -4.58
N THR A 202 -7.47 -24.23 -3.28
CA THR A 202 -6.44 -23.58 -2.46
C THR A 202 -6.12 -24.41 -1.21
N GLU A 203 -4.89 -24.31 -0.71
CA GLU A 203 -4.50 -24.95 0.56
C GLU A 203 -4.97 -24.15 1.78
N GLY A 204 -5.23 -22.86 1.60
CA GLY A 204 -5.64 -21.98 2.69
C GLY A 204 -6.14 -20.63 2.18
N TYR A 205 -7.17 -20.13 2.87
CA TYR A 205 -7.70 -18.79 2.66
C TYR A 205 -8.07 -18.14 3.99
N SER A 206 -8.19 -16.82 3.96
CA SER A 206 -8.74 -15.98 5.01
C SER A 206 -9.61 -14.91 4.37
N PHE A 207 -10.46 -14.24 5.13
CA PHE A 207 -11.20 -13.10 4.63
C PHE A 207 -11.51 -12.12 5.75
N SER A 208 -11.73 -10.87 5.36
CA SER A 208 -12.15 -9.79 6.23
C SER A 208 -13.40 -9.12 5.65
N SER A 209 -14.23 -8.53 6.50
CA SER A 209 -15.38 -7.74 6.04
C SER A 209 -14.90 -6.46 5.35
N LEU A 210 -15.43 -6.17 4.17
CA LEU A 210 -15.15 -4.92 3.46
C LEU A 210 -16.45 -4.42 2.82
N TRP A 211 -16.93 -3.25 3.27
CA TRP A 211 -18.22 -2.67 2.85
C TRP A 211 -19.36 -3.73 2.92
N ASP A 212 -20.09 -3.93 1.82
CA ASP A 212 -21.21 -4.89 1.72
C ASP A 212 -20.76 -6.31 1.35
N GLY A 213 -19.49 -6.63 1.54
CA GLY A 213 -18.90 -7.92 1.16
C GLY A 213 -17.68 -8.29 1.98
N TYR A 214 -16.80 -9.05 1.35
CA TYR A 214 -15.61 -9.60 1.98
C TYR A 214 -14.43 -9.49 1.04
N LEU A 215 -13.26 -9.19 1.60
CA LEU A 215 -12.00 -9.33 0.90
C LEU A 215 -11.39 -10.68 1.27
N PHE A 216 -11.41 -11.61 0.32
CA PHE A 216 -10.74 -12.89 0.44
C PHE A 216 -9.26 -12.73 0.16
N HIS A 217 -8.45 -13.49 0.89
CA HIS A 217 -7.01 -13.65 0.73
C HIS A 217 -6.71 -15.13 0.68
N PHE A 218 -6.01 -15.61 -0.34
CA PHE A 218 -5.71 -17.03 -0.51
C PHE A 218 -4.36 -17.21 -1.16
N TYR A 219 -3.79 -18.41 -1.07
CA TYR A 219 -2.55 -18.74 -1.74
C TYR A 219 -2.65 -20.08 -2.47
N SER A 220 -1.87 -20.21 -3.54
CA SER A 220 -1.73 -21.44 -4.34
C SER A 220 -0.27 -21.85 -4.39
N LYS A 221 -0.01 -23.16 -4.33
CA LYS A 221 1.30 -23.74 -4.62
C LYS A 221 1.25 -24.35 -6.01
N GLU A 222 2.22 -24.01 -6.86
CA GLU A 222 2.48 -24.71 -8.12
C GLU A 222 3.34 -25.96 -7.90
#